data_AF-A0A7C1XNZ6-F1
#
_entry.id   AF-A0A7C1XNZ6-F1
#
_cell.length_a   1.000
_cell.length_b   1.000
_cell.length_c   1.000
_cell.angle_alpha   90.00
_cell.angle_beta   90.00
_cell.angle_gamma   90.00
#
_symmetry.space_group_name_H-M   'P 1'
#
loop_
_entity.id
_entity.type
_entity.pdbx_description
1 polymer ?
#
loop_
_entity_poly.entity_id
_entity_poly.type
_entity_poly.pdbx_seq_one_letter_code
_entity_poly.pdbx_strand_id
1 'polypeptide(L)' 'METQDLEILASELLQDFESGEFERHEIHARLHQTLDQMRAFGMPLPGDLLALEKELADAFEAEAKGEES' A
#
# COMPACT_ATOMS: atom_id res chain seq x y z
N MET A 1 14.49 -11.46 -7.38
CA MET A 1 13.56 -11.26 -6.26
C MET A 1 12.97 -12.62 -5.98
N GLU A 2 13.40 -13.19 -4.87
CA GLU A 2 12.73 -14.34 -4.27
C GLU A 2 11.42 -13.82 -3.65
N THR A 3 10.42 -14.68 -3.52
CA THR A 3 9.11 -14.33 -2.94
C THR A 3 9.23 -13.73 -1.54
N GLN A 4 10.26 -14.13 -0.81
CA GLN A 4 10.66 -13.60 0.50
C GLN A 4 10.97 -12.10 0.45
N ASP A 5 11.58 -11.60 -0.63
CA ASP A 5 11.91 -10.17 -0.77
C ASP A 5 10.63 -9.31 -0.85
N LEU A 6 9.58 -9.83 -1.50
CA LEU A 6 8.30 -9.13 -1.64
C LEU A 6 7.54 -9.05 -0.31
N GLU A 7 7.61 -10.10 0.51
CA GLU A 7 7.00 -10.10 1.84
C GLU A 7 7.70 -9.11 2.80
N ILE A 8 9.03 -9.02 2.70
CA ILE A 8 9.82 -8.03 3.46
C ILE A 8 9.45 -6.61 3.01
N LEU A 9 9.46 -6.35 1.70
CA LEU A 9 9.10 -5.04 1.15
C LEU A 9 7.68 -4.61 1.53
N ALA A 10 6.72 -5.56 1.54
CA ALA A 10 5.36 -5.30 1.98
C ALA A 10 5.28 -4.96 3.48
N SER A 11 6.02 -5.67 4.32
CA SER A 11 6.06 -5.46 5.76
C SER A 11 6.71 -4.13 6.13
N GLU A 12 7.82 -3.79 5.47
CA GLU A 12 8.47 -2.48 5.63
C GLU A 12 7.52 -1.34 5.25
N LEU A 13 6.73 -1.53 4.19
CA LEU A 13 5.77 -0.51 3.75
C LEU A 13 4.67 -0.22 4.79
N LEU A 14 4.17 -1.28 5.43
CA LEU A 14 3.18 -1.14 6.50
C LEU A 14 3.80 -0.40 7.69
N GLN A 15 5.06 -0.72 8.01
CA GLN A 15 5.79 -0.05 9.09
C GLN A 15 6.00 1.45 8.79
N ASP A 16 6.28 1.80 7.55
CA ASP A 16 6.42 3.20 7.11
C ASP A 16 5.10 3.97 7.17
N PHE A 17 3.99 3.29 6.85
CA PHE A 17 2.65 3.83 7.04
C PHE A 17 2.35 4.12 8.51
N GLU A 18 2.64 3.16 9.39
CA GLU A 18 2.42 3.31 10.83
C GLU A 18 3.31 4.39 11.46
N SER A 19 4.53 4.57 10.94
CA SER A 19 5.42 5.66 11.37
C SER A 19 4.93 7.05 10.98
N GLY A 20 4.06 7.16 9.95
CA GLY A 20 3.58 8.46 9.44
C GLY A 20 4.68 9.32 8.83
N GLU A 21 5.83 8.73 8.50
CA GLU A 21 6.99 9.42 7.96
C GLU A 21 6.86 9.67 6.45
N PHE A 22 6.05 8.85 5.76
CA PHE A 22 5.81 8.94 4.33
C PHE A 22 4.42 9.46 3.99
N GLU A 23 4.34 10.23 2.90
CA GLU A 23 3.05 10.66 2.36
C GLU A 23 2.23 9.44 1.94
N ARG A 24 0.93 9.48 2.28
CA ARG A 24 -0.03 8.44 1.91
C ARG A 24 0.10 8.07 0.43
N HIS A 25 0.26 9.07 -0.44
CA HIS A 25 0.39 8.89 -1.89
C HIS A 25 1.58 8.03 -2.29
N GLU A 26 2.72 8.21 -1.63
CA GLU A 26 3.94 7.44 -1.89
C GLU A 26 3.80 6.00 -1.40
N ILE A 27 3.19 5.81 -0.24
CA ILE A 27 2.88 4.49 0.32
C ILE A 27 1.91 3.74 -0.60
N HIS A 28 0.83 4.37 -1.05
CA HIS A 28 -0.13 3.76 -1.96
C HIS A 28 0.52 3.33 -3.29
N ALA A 29 1.35 4.19 -3.88
CA ALA A 29 2.05 3.87 -5.13
C ALA A 29 2.97 2.65 -4.97
N ARG A 30 3.70 2.59 -3.85
CA ARG A 30 4.66 1.52 -3.57
C ARG A 30 3.96 0.22 -3.17
N LEU A 31 2.84 0.30 -2.45
CA LEU A 31 1.96 -0.82 -2.12
C LEU A 31 1.36 -1.43 -3.38
N HIS A 32 0.84 -0.59 -4.27
CA HIS A 32 0.29 -1.00 -5.55
C HIS A 32 1.34 -1.71 -6.41
N GLN A 33 2.57 -1.20 -6.48
CA GLN A 33 3.66 -1.88 -7.19
C GLN A 33 4.05 -3.23 -6.57
N THR A 34 4.04 -3.35 -5.25
CA THR A 34 4.31 -4.63 -4.57
C THR A 34 3.19 -5.64 -4.85
N LEU A 35 1.92 -5.22 -4.74
CA LEU A 35 0.76 -6.05 -5.06
C LEU A 35 0.74 -6.48 -6.53
N ASP A 36 1.06 -5.57 -7.46
CA ASP A 36 1.12 -5.88 -8.89
C ASP A 36 2.22 -6.89 -9.20
N GLN A 37 3.40 -6.76 -8.57
CA GLN A 37 4.47 -7.75 -8.67
C GLN A 37 4.02 -9.10 -8.10
N MET A 38 3.47 -9.14 -6.88
CA MET A 38 2.98 -10.40 -6.28
C MET A 38 1.97 -11.08 -7.19
N ARG A 39 1.06 -10.31 -7.80
CA ARG A 39 0.09 -10.79 -8.78
C ARG A 39 0.76 -11.31 -10.06
N ALA A 40 1.78 -10.62 -10.57
CA ALA A 40 2.56 -11.03 -11.73
C ALA A 40 3.35 -12.33 -11.48
N PHE A 41 3.81 -12.54 -10.25
CA PHE A 41 4.43 -13.80 -9.81
C PHE A 41 3.41 -14.91 -9.51
N GLY A 42 2.11 -14.63 -9.59
CA GLY A 42 1.04 -15.60 -9.31
C GLY A 42 0.87 -15.90 -7.82
N MET A 43 1.36 -15.02 -6.94
CA MET A 43 1.23 -15.18 -5.49
C MET A 43 -0.14 -14.70 -4.99
N PRO A 44 -0.69 -15.34 -3.95
CA PRO A 44 -1.87 -14.82 -3.26
C PRO A 44 -1.53 -13.49 -2.58
N LEU A 45 -2.33 -12.47 -2.84
CA LEU A 45 -2.19 -11.17 -2.21
C LEU A 45 -2.72 -11.25 -0.77
N PRO A 46 -1.95 -10.81 0.24
CA PRO A 46 -2.42 -10.80 1.62
C PRO A 46 -3.56 -9.78 1.79
N GLY A 47 -4.60 -10.18 2.51
CA GLY A 47 -5.80 -9.36 2.73
C GLY A 47 -5.50 -8.07 3.48
N ASP A 48 -4.50 -8.07 4.37
CA ASP A 48 -4.07 -6.90 5.13
C ASP A 48 -3.53 -5.78 4.23
N LEU A 49 -2.74 -6.11 3.20
CA LEU A 49 -2.23 -5.12 2.24
C LEU A 49 -3.35 -4.59 1.33
N LEU A 50 -4.29 -5.44 0.94
CA LEU A 50 -5.48 -5.04 0.18
C LEU A 50 -6.39 -4.11 0.99
N ALA A 51 -6.53 -4.36 2.28
CA ALA A 51 -7.24 -3.47 3.19
C ALA A 51 -6.52 -2.12 3.28
N LEU A 52 -5.20 -2.12 3.46
CA LEU A 52 -4.40 -0.91 3.52
C LEU A 52 -4.47 -0.07 2.23
N GLU A 53 -4.40 -0.70 1.05
CA GLU A 53 -4.54 0.01 -0.25
C GLU A 53 -5.88 0.73 -0.32
N LYS A 54 -6.94 0.03 0.11
CA LYS A 54 -8.29 0.58 0.10
C LYS A 54 -8.48 1.70 1.12
N GLU A 55 -7.90 1.58 2.31
CA GLU A 55 -7.94 2.64 3.33
C GLU A 55 -7.20 3.89 2.87
N LEU A 56 -6.04 3.71 2.22
CA LEU A 56 -5.30 4.80 1.59
C LEU A 56 -6.13 5.46 0.49
N ALA A 57 -6.74 4.67 -0.40
CA ALA A 57 -7.62 5.17 -1.47
C ALA A 57 -8.80 5.99 -0.94
N ASP A 58 -9.51 5.46 0.06
CA ASP A 58 -10.65 6.14 0.70
C ASP A 58 -10.21 7.44 1.40
N ALA A 59 -9.05 7.42 2.07
CA ALA A 59 -8.48 8.62 2.68
C ALA A 59 -8.14 9.71 1.64
N PHE A 60 -7.64 9.35 0.45
CA PHE A 60 -7.43 10.35 -0.62
C PHE A 60 -8.73 10.91 -1.15
N GLU A 61 -9.75 10.08 -1.36
CA GLU A 61 -11.06 10.54 -1.82
C GLU A 61 -11.72 11.46 -0.78
N ALA A 62 -11.54 11.16 0.51
CA ALA A 62 -12.01 11.99 1.62
C ALA A 62 -11.26 13.32 1.71
N GLU A 63 -9.93 13.31 1.55
CA GLU A 63 -9.09 14.53 1.55
C GLU A 63 -9.43 15.41 0.33
N ALA A 64 -9.58 14.81 -0.85
CA ALA A 64 -9.98 15.52 -2.07
C ALA A 64 -11.39 16.12 -1.99
N LYS A 65 -12.32 15.49 -1.26
CA LYS A 65 -13.67 16.04 -1.03
C LYS A 65 -13.74 17.05 0.11
N GLY A 66 -12.81 17.00 1.07
CA GLY A 66 -12.80 17.86 2.25
C GLY A 66 -12.29 19.28 2.00
N GLU A 67 -11.56 19.51 0.91
CA GLU A 67 -11.02 20.83 0.55
C GLU A 67 -12.01 21.73 -0.22
N GLU A 68 -13.23 21.22 -0.51
CA GLU A 68 -14.38 22.03 -0.93
C GLU A 68 -15.31 22.32 0.27
N SER A 69 -14.94 23.23 1.17
CA SER A 69 -15.88 23.85 2.13
C SER A 69 -15.47 25.26 2.54
#